data_AF-A0A536JU06-F1
#
_entry.id   AF-A0A536JU06-F1
#
_cell.length_a   1.000
_cell.length_b   1.000
_cell.length_c   1.000
_cell.angle_alpha   90.00
_cell.angle_beta   90.00
_cell.angle_gamma   90.00
#
_symmetry.space_group_name_H-M   'P 1'
#
loop_
_entity.id
_entity.type
_entity.pdbx_description
1 polymer ?
#
loop_
_entity_poly.entity_id
_entity_poly.type
_entity_poly.pdbx_seq_one_letter_code
_entity_poly.pdbx_strand_id
1 'polypeptide(L)'
;AVQSAQFGFDGANLRAVKSGEGTSGHEVLQFEKPGWITMRPGIVVDARKPGERNPQYKKYTARTLRPVVNFDTCIKCTMCWLDCPDECFEVTPEGHYEVVYEACIGCGICAQVCPVKDCIVMVDELRFEDNDDKWQFWKKDHDGYNKWFESKSGVSADPAKVARASTAAENANPAANPTTSAGGDD
;
A
#
# COMPACT_ATOMS: atom_id res chain seq x y z
N ALA A 1 -1.37 -23.23 -24.97
CA ALA A 1 -2.78 -22.78 -24.89
C ALA A 1 -3.68 -23.82 -24.22
N VAL A 2 -3.83 -25.04 -24.78
CA VAL A 2 -4.76 -26.07 -24.26
C VAL A 2 -4.42 -26.51 -22.83
N GLN A 3 -3.13 -26.75 -22.52
CA GLN A 3 -2.71 -27.17 -21.17
C GLN A 3 -2.96 -26.11 -20.09
N SER A 4 -2.75 -24.82 -20.40
CA SER A 4 -3.04 -23.71 -19.48
C SER A 4 -4.53 -23.58 -19.19
N ALA A 5 -5.38 -23.81 -20.20
CA ALA A 5 -6.83 -23.82 -20.03
C ALA A 5 -7.28 -25.00 -19.16
N GLN A 6 -6.72 -26.20 -19.36
CA GLN A 6 -7.01 -27.38 -18.54
C GLN A 6 -6.57 -27.18 -17.08
N PHE A 7 -5.37 -26.63 -16.85
CA PHE A 7 -4.90 -26.30 -15.50
C PHE A 7 -5.84 -25.30 -14.79
N GLY A 8 -6.30 -24.27 -15.51
CA GLY A 8 -7.28 -23.32 -14.97
C GLY A 8 -8.63 -23.97 -14.65
N PHE A 9 -9.07 -24.94 -15.47
CA PHE A 9 -10.29 -25.71 -15.22
C PHE A 9 -10.15 -26.62 -14.00
N ASP A 10 -9.05 -27.39 -13.91
CA ASP A 10 -8.81 -28.33 -12.81
C ASP A 10 -8.58 -27.62 -11.46
N GLY A 11 -8.02 -26.41 -11.48
CA GLY A 11 -7.79 -25.58 -10.29
C GLY A 11 -8.98 -24.72 -9.86
N ALA A 12 -10.04 -24.63 -10.66
CA ALA A 12 -11.20 -23.79 -10.35
C ALA A 12 -12.08 -24.46 -9.28
N ASN A 13 -12.24 -23.78 -8.15
CA ASN A 13 -13.18 -24.18 -7.11
C ASN A 13 -14.51 -23.43 -7.27
N LEU A 14 -15.58 -24.16 -7.53
CA LEU A 14 -16.93 -23.61 -7.64
C LEU A 14 -17.68 -23.84 -6.32
N ARG A 15 -18.20 -22.75 -5.73
CA ARG A 15 -19.12 -22.79 -4.60
C ARG A 15 -20.44 -22.14 -5.00
N ALA A 16 -21.55 -22.85 -4.82
CA ALA A 16 -22.87 -22.26 -4.96
C ALA A 16 -23.11 -21.23 -3.84
N VAL A 17 -23.30 -19.97 -4.20
CA VAL A 17 -23.67 -18.89 -3.26
C VAL A 17 -25.19 -18.89 -3.12
N LYS A 18 -25.69 -19.01 -1.88
CA LYS A 18 -27.14 -19.01 -1.62
C LYS A 18 -27.68 -17.58 -1.61
N SER A 19 -28.97 -17.41 -1.92
CA SER A 19 -29.68 -16.14 -1.73
C SER A 19 -29.55 -15.72 -0.26
N GLY A 20 -28.94 -14.56 0.00
CA GLY A 20 -28.67 -14.04 1.35
C GLY A 20 -27.25 -14.25 1.87
N GLU A 21 -26.38 -15.02 1.20
CA GLU A 21 -24.94 -15.12 1.51
C GLU A 21 -24.14 -13.91 0.98
N GLY A 22 -24.70 -12.71 1.09
CA GLY A 22 -23.99 -11.45 0.86
C GLY A 22 -23.45 -10.90 2.17
N THR A 23 -22.46 -10.02 2.09
CA THR A 23 -22.00 -9.28 3.26
C THR A 23 -23.09 -8.30 3.71
N SER A 24 -23.62 -8.47 4.93
CA SER A 24 -24.59 -7.55 5.53
C SER A 24 -23.98 -6.23 6.00
N GLY A 25 -22.64 -6.15 6.08
CA GLY A 25 -21.91 -5.01 6.64
C GLY A 25 -21.32 -4.02 5.63
N HIS A 26 -21.34 -4.33 4.33
CA HIS A 26 -21.00 -3.31 3.34
C HIS A 26 -22.26 -2.48 3.09
N GLU A 27 -22.31 -1.25 3.61
CA GLU A 27 -23.26 -0.26 3.13
C GLU A 27 -23.16 -0.24 1.61
N VAL A 28 -24.24 -0.61 0.93
CA VAL A 28 -24.38 -0.36 -0.51
C VAL A 28 -24.02 1.11 -0.67
N LEU A 29 -22.96 1.42 -1.42
CA LEU A 29 -22.49 2.79 -1.58
C LEU A 29 -23.65 3.66 -2.09
N GLN A 30 -24.33 4.34 -1.16
CA GLN A 30 -25.49 5.16 -1.44
C GLN A 30 -24.95 6.53 -1.82
N PHE A 31 -24.65 6.68 -3.10
CA PHE A 31 -24.31 7.99 -3.64
C PHE A 31 -25.60 8.77 -3.88
N GLU A 32 -25.80 9.84 -3.10
CA GLU A 32 -26.83 10.82 -3.42
C GLU A 32 -26.40 11.56 -4.69
N LYS A 33 -26.97 11.17 -5.83
CA LYS A 33 -26.71 11.85 -7.10
C LYS A 33 -27.31 13.26 -7.01
N PRO A 34 -26.52 14.33 -7.20
CA PRO A 34 -27.08 15.68 -7.21
C PRO A 34 -28.13 15.78 -8.31
N GLY A 35 -29.29 16.35 -7.98
CA GLY A 35 -30.31 16.69 -8.97
C GLY A 35 -29.79 17.77 -9.92
N TRP A 36 -30.40 17.87 -11.11
CA TRP A 36 -29.99 18.86 -12.12
C TRP A 36 -30.04 20.32 -11.61
N ILE A 37 -30.86 20.61 -10.61
CA ILE A 37 -30.95 21.93 -9.94
C ILE A 37 -29.85 22.19 -8.91
N THR A 38 -29.22 21.14 -8.37
CA THR A 38 -28.14 21.26 -7.38
C THR A 38 -26.76 21.19 -8.03
N MET A 39 -26.69 20.73 -9.29
CA MET A 39 -25.48 20.80 -10.09
C MET A 39 -25.12 22.25 -10.40
N ARG A 40 -23.84 22.59 -10.24
CA ARG A 40 -23.32 23.91 -10.59
C ARG A 40 -23.35 24.12 -12.10
N PRO A 41 -23.54 25.36 -12.58
CA PRO A 41 -23.40 25.66 -14.00
C PRO A 41 -21.94 25.46 -14.44
N GLY A 42 -21.74 24.56 -15.41
CA GLY A 42 -20.43 24.24 -15.97
C GLY A 42 -19.56 23.31 -15.13
N ILE A 43 -18.34 23.04 -15.62
CA ILE A 43 -17.35 22.22 -14.92
C ILE A 43 -16.56 23.12 -13.96
N VAL A 44 -17.08 23.29 -12.75
CA VAL A 44 -16.39 24.03 -11.67
C VAL A 44 -15.66 23.05 -10.77
N VAL A 45 -14.33 23.16 -10.74
CA VAL A 45 -13.47 22.45 -9.79
C VAL A 45 -13.02 23.46 -8.75
N ASP A 46 -13.40 23.25 -7.48
CA ASP A 46 -13.02 24.17 -6.41
C ASP A 46 -11.53 24.08 -6.13
N ALA A 47 -10.89 25.23 -6.03
CA ALA A 47 -9.52 25.29 -5.55
C ALA A 47 -9.47 24.76 -4.12
N ARG A 48 -8.55 23.81 -3.87
CA ARG A 48 -8.25 23.35 -2.52
C ARG A 48 -7.28 24.33 -1.86
N LYS A 49 -7.35 24.39 -0.54
CA LYS A 49 -6.36 25.12 0.24
C LYS A 49 -4.99 24.45 0.07
N PRO A 50 -3.91 25.20 -0.19
CA PRO A 50 -2.57 24.64 -0.23
C PRO A 50 -2.24 23.88 1.05
N GLY A 51 -1.67 22.68 0.90
CA GLY A 51 -1.34 21.79 2.02
C GLY A 51 -2.45 20.84 2.46
N GLU A 52 -3.67 20.92 1.89
CA GLU A 52 -4.72 19.93 2.14
C GLU A 52 -4.76 18.87 1.04
N ARG A 53 -4.96 17.62 1.46
CA ARG A 53 -5.23 16.51 0.55
C ARG A 53 -6.65 16.61 -0.01
N ASN A 54 -6.86 16.11 -1.22
CA ASN A 54 -8.18 16.07 -1.85
C ASN A 54 -9.03 14.92 -1.26
N PRO A 55 -10.08 15.18 -0.46
CA PRO A 55 -10.86 14.11 0.17
C PRO A 55 -11.71 13.31 -0.82
N GLN A 56 -11.96 13.85 -2.02
CA GLN A 56 -12.68 13.16 -3.08
C GLN A 56 -11.78 12.23 -3.89
N TYR A 57 -10.45 12.39 -3.84
CA TYR A 57 -9.51 11.63 -4.65
C TYR A 57 -8.71 10.63 -3.80
N LYS A 58 -9.43 9.63 -3.27
CA LYS A 58 -8.82 8.48 -2.58
C LYS A 58 -8.32 7.48 -3.62
N LYS A 59 -7.05 7.06 -3.50
CA LYS A 59 -6.37 6.25 -4.52
C LYS A 59 -6.10 4.79 -4.09
N TYR A 60 -6.42 4.48 -2.84
CA TYR A 60 -6.02 3.22 -2.20
C TYR A 60 -6.59 1.95 -2.84
N THR A 61 -7.70 2.05 -3.56
CA THR A 61 -8.34 0.92 -4.24
C THR A 61 -7.52 0.36 -5.40
N ALA A 62 -6.51 1.10 -5.88
CA ALA A 62 -5.63 0.67 -6.95
C ALA A 62 -4.50 -0.28 -6.48
N ARG A 63 -4.35 -0.50 -5.16
CA ARG A 63 -3.23 -1.28 -4.61
C ARG A 63 -3.42 -2.78 -4.77
N THR A 64 -2.34 -3.45 -5.20
CA THR A 64 -2.12 -4.87 -4.98
C THR A 64 -1.18 -5.11 -3.80
N LEU A 65 -0.22 -4.21 -3.60
CA LEU A 65 0.74 -4.20 -2.51
C LEU A 65 0.71 -2.83 -1.82
N ARG A 66 1.09 -2.77 -0.55
CA ARG A 66 1.30 -1.51 0.20
C ARG A 66 2.63 -1.50 0.93
N PRO A 67 3.27 -0.32 1.06
CA PRO A 67 4.49 -0.21 1.85
C PRO A 67 4.16 -0.26 3.34
N VAL A 68 4.91 -1.08 4.08
CA VAL A 68 4.91 -1.10 5.55
C VAL A 68 6.29 -0.60 5.99
N VAL A 69 6.31 0.40 6.87
CA VAL A 69 7.54 1.09 7.29
C VAL A 69 7.99 0.55 8.65
N ASN A 70 9.27 0.27 8.82
CA ASN A 70 9.87 0.05 10.13
C ASN A 70 10.47 1.38 10.63
N PHE A 71 9.81 2.01 11.59
CA PHE A 71 10.24 3.30 12.13
C PHE A 71 11.55 3.23 12.92
N ASP A 72 11.89 2.09 13.52
CA ASP A 72 13.09 1.90 14.36
C ASP A 72 14.38 1.85 13.52
N THR A 73 14.26 1.28 12.32
CA THR A 73 15.38 1.17 11.37
C THR A 73 15.51 2.41 10.48
N CYS A 74 14.47 3.25 10.44
CA CYS A 74 14.43 4.42 9.59
C CYS A 74 15.48 5.47 10.01
N ILE A 75 16.39 5.79 9.09
CA ILE A 75 17.44 6.80 9.29
C ILE A 75 17.02 8.22 8.90
N LYS A 76 15.74 8.45 8.60
CA LYS A 76 15.15 9.77 8.28
C LYS A 76 15.86 10.49 7.11
N CYS A 77 16.18 9.76 6.04
CA CYS A 77 16.93 10.26 4.89
C CYS A 77 16.09 11.01 3.82
N THR A 78 14.78 11.13 3.99
CA THR A 78 13.84 11.83 3.08
C THR A 78 13.63 11.21 1.70
N MET A 79 14.38 10.18 1.29
CA MET A 79 14.28 9.62 -0.08
C MET A 79 12.88 9.09 -0.43
N CYS A 80 12.25 8.37 0.50
CA CYS A 80 10.88 7.86 0.29
C CYS A 80 9.83 8.97 0.11
N TRP A 81 10.05 10.14 0.70
CA TRP A 81 9.18 11.30 0.56
C TRP A 81 9.43 12.03 -0.77
N LEU A 82 10.70 12.24 -1.13
CA LEU A 82 11.09 12.94 -2.37
C LEU A 82 10.66 12.19 -3.63
N ASP A 83 10.84 10.86 -3.65
CA ASP A 83 10.60 10.06 -4.86
C ASP A 83 9.17 9.50 -4.93
N CYS A 84 8.30 9.83 -3.98
CA CYS A 84 6.91 9.37 -4.02
C CYS A 84 6.11 10.15 -5.08
N PRO A 85 5.67 9.52 -6.19
CA PRO A 85 4.96 10.23 -7.25
C PRO A 85 3.57 10.73 -6.83
N ASP A 86 2.99 10.15 -5.78
CA ASP A 86 1.67 10.50 -5.26
C ASP A 86 1.72 11.35 -3.99
N GLU A 87 2.93 11.70 -3.53
CA GLU A 87 3.15 12.47 -2.29
C GLU A 87 2.32 11.90 -1.12
N CYS A 88 2.37 10.57 -0.95
CA CYS A 88 1.60 9.88 0.08
C CYS A 88 2.29 9.88 1.46
N PHE A 89 3.53 10.37 1.56
CA PHE A 89 4.25 10.46 2.82
C PHE A 89 4.05 11.83 3.47
N GLU A 90 3.71 11.84 4.75
CA GLU A 90 3.66 13.06 5.58
C GLU A 90 4.81 13.08 6.56
N VAL A 91 5.42 14.25 6.74
CA VAL A 91 6.52 14.43 7.69
C VAL A 91 5.94 14.51 9.09
N THR A 92 6.32 13.57 9.95
CA THR A 92 5.87 13.56 11.35
C THR A 92 6.64 14.60 12.17
N PRO A 93 6.14 15.02 13.35
CA PRO A 93 6.85 15.97 14.21
C PRO A 93 8.25 15.51 14.65
N GLU A 94 8.50 14.20 14.61
CA GLU A 94 9.78 13.59 15.00
C GLU A 94 10.69 13.33 13.78
N GLY A 95 10.31 13.82 12.59
CA GLY A 95 11.06 13.70 11.35
C GLY A 95 11.00 12.32 10.70
N HIS A 96 10.04 11.48 11.11
CA HIS A 96 9.72 10.26 10.37
C HIS A 96 8.77 10.58 9.20
N TYR A 97 8.52 9.57 8.36
CA TYR A 97 7.63 9.69 7.20
C TYR A 97 6.50 8.69 7.34
N GLU A 98 5.31 9.19 7.66
CA GLU A 98 4.10 8.38 7.78
C GLU A 98 3.44 8.20 6.42
N VAL A 99 2.97 6.98 6.12
CA VAL A 99 2.24 6.70 4.88
C VAL A 99 0.77 7.03 5.06
N VAL A 100 0.26 8.03 4.33
CA VAL A 100 -1.17 8.26 4.19
C VAL A 100 -1.75 7.22 3.23
N TYR A 101 -2.20 6.11 3.79
CA TYR A 101 -2.67 4.97 2.99
C TYR A 101 -3.88 5.31 2.11
N GLU A 102 -4.71 6.29 2.44
CA GLU A 102 -5.80 6.70 1.54
C GLU A 102 -5.30 7.23 0.17
N ALA A 103 -4.07 7.73 0.11
CA ALA A 103 -3.44 8.30 -1.08
C ALA A 103 -2.43 7.36 -1.76
N CYS A 104 -1.93 6.36 -1.03
CA CYS A 104 -0.91 5.45 -1.56
C CYS A 104 -1.49 4.55 -2.66
N ILE A 105 -0.85 4.52 -3.83
CA ILE A 105 -1.21 3.62 -4.95
C ILE A 105 -0.44 2.30 -4.94
N GLY A 106 0.51 2.11 -4.00
CA GLY A 106 1.25 0.85 -3.88
C GLY A 106 2.33 0.64 -4.94
N CYS A 107 2.88 1.70 -5.53
CA CYS A 107 3.86 1.60 -6.62
C CYS A 107 5.21 0.98 -6.22
N GLY A 108 5.57 1.00 -4.93
CA GLY A 108 6.80 0.38 -4.41
C GLY A 108 8.10 1.18 -4.58
N ILE A 109 8.06 2.36 -5.21
CA ILE A 109 9.26 3.21 -5.39
C ILE A 109 9.93 3.53 -4.05
N CYS A 110 9.15 3.85 -3.01
CA CYS A 110 9.66 4.13 -1.67
C CYS A 110 10.50 3.00 -1.07
N ALA A 111 10.11 1.73 -1.29
CA ALA A 111 10.89 0.56 -0.85
C ALA A 111 12.17 0.41 -1.68
N GLN A 112 12.10 0.67 -2.98
CA GLN A 112 13.25 0.58 -3.88
C GLN A 112 14.34 1.62 -3.55
N VAL A 113 13.95 2.87 -3.30
CA VAL A 113 14.89 3.98 -3.05
C VAL A 113 15.39 4.03 -1.61
N CYS A 114 14.78 3.28 -0.69
CA CYS A 114 15.20 3.28 0.70
C CYS A 114 16.63 2.71 0.83
N PRO A 115 17.59 3.46 1.38
CA PRO A 115 18.96 2.98 1.54
C PRO A 115 19.14 2.01 2.71
N VAL A 116 18.09 1.81 3.53
CA VAL A 116 18.11 0.84 4.63
C VAL A 116 17.35 -0.39 4.17
N LYS A 117 18.05 -1.53 4.16
CA LYS A 117 17.48 -2.81 3.77
C LYS A 117 16.25 -3.11 4.64
N ASP A 118 15.17 -3.56 3.99
CA ASP A 118 13.92 -3.95 4.63
C ASP A 118 13.29 -2.92 5.60
N CYS A 119 13.70 -1.64 5.54
CA CYS A 119 13.07 -0.57 6.31
C CYS A 119 11.68 -0.24 5.77
N ILE A 120 11.46 -0.37 4.46
CA ILE A 120 10.13 -0.29 3.84
C ILE A 120 9.92 -1.58 3.05
N VAL A 121 8.90 -2.35 3.43
CA VAL A 121 8.59 -3.65 2.82
C VAL A 121 7.25 -3.56 2.12
N MET A 122 7.18 -4.02 0.87
CA MET A 122 5.92 -4.12 0.14
C MET A 122 5.17 -5.40 0.54
N VAL A 123 3.95 -5.25 1.04
CA VAL A 123 3.12 -6.34 1.56
C VAL A 123 1.80 -6.39 0.81
N ASP A 124 1.29 -7.60 0.57
CA ASP A 124 -0.01 -7.84 -0.08
C ASP A 124 -1.17 -7.10 0.62
N GLU A 125 -1.93 -6.33 -0.16
CA GLU A 125 -3.04 -5.49 0.34
C GLU A 125 -4.13 -6.32 1.02
N LEU A 126 -4.36 -7.57 0.60
CA LEU A 126 -5.39 -8.45 1.17
C LEU A 126 -5.09 -8.86 2.62
N ARG A 127 -3.88 -8.57 3.13
CA ARG A 127 -3.51 -8.79 4.53
C ARG A 127 -4.02 -7.68 5.47
N PHE A 128 -4.68 -6.65 4.94
CA PHE A 128 -5.09 -5.46 5.69
C PHE A 128 -6.59 -5.19 5.55
N GLU A 129 -7.18 -4.64 6.60
CA GLU A 129 -8.60 -4.30 6.66
C GLU A 129 -8.83 -2.78 6.72
N ASP A 130 -7.77 -2.01 7.00
CA ASP A 130 -7.84 -0.57 7.28
C ASP A 130 -6.75 0.25 6.53
N ASN A 131 -6.95 1.58 6.53
CA ASN A 131 -6.02 2.58 6.03
C ASN A 131 -5.53 3.51 7.16
N ASP A 132 -5.53 3.04 8.41
CA ASP A 132 -5.27 3.88 9.57
C ASP A 132 -3.81 4.33 9.63
N ASP A 133 -3.58 5.47 10.28
CA ASP A 133 -2.26 6.04 10.57
C ASP A 133 -1.45 5.08 11.46
N LYS A 134 -0.35 4.59 10.91
CA LYS A 134 0.56 3.61 11.52
C LYS A 134 1.64 4.26 12.36
N TRP A 135 1.99 5.51 12.08
CA TRP A 135 2.85 6.32 12.95
C TRP A 135 2.24 6.50 14.33
N GLN A 136 0.96 6.86 14.42
CA GLN A 136 0.27 7.02 15.71
C GLN A 136 0.17 5.71 16.49
N PHE A 137 0.12 4.57 15.80
CA PHE A 137 0.18 3.26 16.45
C PHE A 137 1.56 3.03 17.07
N TRP A 138 2.64 3.18 16.30
CA TRP A 138 4.02 3.08 16.81
C TRP A 138 4.30 4.02 17.98
N LYS A 139 3.80 5.25 17.91
CA LYS A 139 4.03 6.27 18.95
C LYS A 139 3.32 5.97 20.27
N LYS A 140 2.22 5.20 20.24
CA LYS A 140 1.48 4.76 21.43
C LYS A 140 2.04 3.47 22.01
N ASP A 141 2.36 2.51 21.13
CA ASP A 141 2.85 1.20 21.51
C ASP A 141 3.88 0.71 20.48
N HIS A 142 5.14 0.98 20.79
CA HIS A 142 6.28 0.64 19.95
C HIS A 142 6.46 -0.88 19.82
N ASP A 143 6.31 -1.62 20.91
CA ASP A 143 6.45 -3.08 20.91
C ASP A 143 5.29 -3.75 20.16
N GLY A 144 4.07 -3.25 20.35
CA GLY A 144 2.89 -3.68 19.62
C GLY A 144 3.02 -3.43 18.12
N TYR A 145 3.51 -2.26 17.74
CA TYR A 145 3.80 -1.94 16.35
C TYR A 145 4.84 -2.88 15.74
N ASN A 146 5.94 -3.14 16.44
CA ASN A 146 6.99 -4.01 15.94
C ASN A 146 6.49 -5.44 15.73
N LYS A 147 5.70 -5.98 16.66
CA LYS A 147 5.04 -7.28 16.47
C LYS A 147 4.09 -7.27 15.27
N TRP A 148 3.33 -6.19 15.09
CA TRP A 148 2.46 -6.01 13.93
C TRP A 148 3.27 -5.96 12.62
N PHE A 149 4.37 -5.20 12.59
CA PHE A 149 5.29 -5.09 11.47
C PHE A 149 5.80 -6.47 11.08
N GLU A 150 6.41 -7.21 12.03
CA GLU A 150 6.96 -8.54 11.79
C GLU A 150 5.88 -9.52 11.32
N SER A 151 4.67 -9.46 11.88
CA SER A 151 3.55 -10.30 11.48
C SER A 151 3.10 -10.04 10.04
N LYS A 152 3.08 -8.79 9.60
CA LYS A 152 2.60 -8.42 8.25
C LYS A 152 3.69 -8.57 7.19
N SER A 153 4.91 -8.11 7.49
CA SER A 153 6.04 -8.07 6.56
C SER A 153 6.84 -9.37 6.49
N GLY A 154 6.86 -10.15 7.58
CA GLY A 154 7.73 -11.33 7.71
C GLY A 154 9.21 -10.99 7.92
N VAL A 155 9.55 -9.71 8.11
CA VAL A 155 10.91 -9.21 8.36
C VAL A 155 11.02 -8.79 9.82
N SER A 156 12.18 -9.00 10.45
CA SER A 156 12.41 -8.56 11.84
C SER A 156 12.40 -7.03 11.97
N ALA A 157 11.79 -6.55 13.05
CA ALA A 157 11.76 -5.13 13.39
C ALA A 157 13.08 -4.62 14.01
N ASP A 158 13.92 -5.53 14.53
CA ASP A 158 15.11 -5.23 15.32
C ASP A 158 16.22 -4.50 14.53
N PRO A 159 16.59 -3.26 14.91
CA PRO A 159 17.65 -2.50 14.25
C PRO A 159 19.02 -3.19 14.23
N ALA A 160 19.31 -4.07 15.19
CA ALA A 160 20.58 -4.80 15.23
C ALA A 160 20.66 -5.90 14.17
N LYS A 161 19.51 -6.40 13.71
CA LYS A 161 19.42 -7.46 12.69
C LYS A 161 19.29 -6.92 11.28
N VAL A 162 18.91 -5.66 11.14
CA VAL A 162 18.81 -4.97 9.85
C VAL A 162 20.17 -4.41 9.47
N ALA A 163 20.90 -5.11 8.60
CA ALA A 163 22.15 -4.61 8.05
C ALA A 163 21.89 -3.29 7.29
N ARG A 164 22.59 -2.21 7.68
CA ARG A 164 22.67 -1.01 6.84
C ARG A 164 23.26 -1.43 5.50
N ALA A 165 22.52 -1.24 4.40
CA ALA A 165 23.01 -1.52 3.07
C ALA A 165 24.15 -0.55 2.75
N SER A 166 25.38 -0.94 3.06
CA SER A 166 26.56 -0.32 2.49
C SER A 166 26.73 -0.89 1.08
N THR A 167 26.65 -0.02 0.09
CA THR A 167 26.76 -0.26 -1.35
C THR A 167 25.47 -0.66 -2.07
N ALA A 168 25.24 0.05 -3.18
CA ALA A 168 24.03 0.01 -3.98
C ALA A 168 23.77 -1.38 -4.58
N ALA A 169 22.48 -1.66 -4.78
CA ALA A 169 21.90 -2.80 -5.49
C ALA A 169 21.77 -4.10 -4.69
N GLU A 170 20.79 -4.16 -3.78
CA GLU A 170 20.13 -5.43 -3.40
C GLU A 170 18.83 -5.21 -2.59
N ASN A 171 18.01 -4.22 -2.96
CA ASN A 171 16.60 -4.21 -2.51
C ASN A 171 15.81 -5.12 -3.45
N ALA A 172 15.95 -6.43 -3.24
CA ALA A 172 15.18 -7.44 -3.96
C ALA A 172 13.71 -7.31 -3.54
N ASN A 173 12.91 -6.72 -4.42
CA ASN A 173 11.46 -6.80 -4.32
C ASN A 173 11.06 -8.29 -4.43
N PRO A 174 10.40 -8.90 -3.43
CA PRO A 174 9.92 -10.27 -3.55
C PRO A 174 8.84 -10.44 -4.65
N ALA A 175 8.34 -9.33 -5.23
CA ALA A 175 7.50 -9.36 -6.43
C ALA A 175 8.30 -9.53 -7.75
N ALA A 176 9.64 -9.53 -7.72
CA ALA A 176 10.46 -10.00 -8.84
C ALA A 176 10.41 -11.53 -8.89
N ASN A 177 9.25 -12.06 -9.28
CA ASN A 177 9.01 -13.47 -9.52
C ASN A 177 9.89 -13.92 -10.71
N PRO A 178 10.84 -14.87 -10.56
CA PRO A 178 11.66 -15.34 -11.68
C PRO A 178 10.94 -16.33 -12.60
N THR A 179 9.61 -16.47 -12.49
CA THR A 179 8.88 -17.60 -13.14
C THR A 179 7.86 -17.21 -14.20
N THR A 180 7.91 -16.00 -14.75
CA THR A 180 7.21 -15.69 -16.01
C THR A 180 8.19 -15.28 -17.10
N SER A 181 9.09 -16.20 -17.47
CA SER A 181 9.60 -16.25 -18.84
C SER A 181 8.45 -16.65 -19.75
N ALA A 182 7.61 -15.67 -20.12
CA ALA A 182 6.88 -15.76 -21.36
C ALA A 182 7.96 -15.86 -22.46
N GLY A 183 8.07 -17.05 -23.05
CA GLY A 183 9.09 -17.36 -24.06
C GLY A 183 9.10 -16.32 -25.17
N GLY A 184 10.22 -15.62 -25.28
CA GLY A 184 10.76 -15.16 -26.53
C GLY A 184 11.97 -16.04 -26.82
N ASP A 185 11.93 -16.74 -27.96
CA ASP A 185 12.97 -16.74 -29.00
C ASP A 185 12.81 -18.01 -29.87
N ASP A 186 12.72 -17.74 -31.18
CA ASP A 186 12.78 -18.62 -32.37
C ASP A 186 11.59 -19.52 -32.75
#